data_AF-A0A956HYM4-F1
#
_entry.id   AF-A0A956HYM4-F1
#
_cell.length_a   1.000
_cell.length_b   1.000
_cell.length_c   1.000
_cell.angle_alpha   90.00
_cell.angle_beta   90.00
_cell.angle_gamma   90.00
#
_symmetry.space_group_name_H-M   'P 1'
#
loop_
_entity.id
_entity.type
_entity.pdbx_description
1 polymer ?
#
loop_
_entity_poly.entity_id
_entity_poly.type
_entity_poly.pdbx_seq_one_letter_code
_entity_poly.pdbx_strand_id
1 'polypeptide(L)'
;DTSATRCVECLMNSDCGTSAPICNLTDNHCVSCIDNGDCSEPRPVCDPILDACVECRGDLDCADGLLCDESVGTCVECVVNADCGSGMACVSNTCTESMVDGGMDGGPTPTMDAEVPDAGPGGTSGLNGTVAGGALCSTRGAGPTGPMHPAWFAMLLVGWIARRRRHGR
;
A
#
# COMPACT_ATOMS: atom_id res chain seq x y z
N ASP A 1 16.67 -48.01 0.08
CA ASP A 1 15.69 -48.08 -1.01
C ASP A 1 16.21 -47.20 -2.14
N THR A 2 16.74 -47.81 -3.19
CA THR A 2 17.50 -47.18 -4.29
C THR A 2 16.63 -46.86 -5.50
N SER A 3 15.32 -46.66 -5.29
CA SER A 3 14.32 -46.58 -6.37
C SER A 3 14.08 -45.17 -6.93
N ALA A 4 14.82 -44.15 -6.47
CA ALA A 4 14.73 -42.79 -7.01
C ALA A 4 16.12 -42.21 -7.23
N THR A 5 16.63 -42.27 -8.46
CA THR A 5 17.89 -41.60 -8.86
C THR A 5 17.66 -40.11 -9.09
N ARG A 6 17.17 -39.40 -8.07
CA ARG A 6 17.11 -37.93 -8.05
C ARG A 6 17.75 -37.41 -6.78
N CYS A 7 18.59 -36.38 -6.91
CA CYS A 7 19.05 -35.62 -5.75
C CYS A 7 17.84 -34.87 -5.18
N VAL A 8 17.62 -35.02 -3.89
CA VAL A 8 16.64 -34.23 -3.14
C VAL A 8 17.38 -33.26 -2.21
N GLU A 9 16.70 -32.24 -1.72
CA GLU A 9 17.32 -31.29 -0.81
C GLU A 9 17.53 -31.91 0.57
N CYS A 10 16.56 -32.67 1.07
CA CYS A 10 16.62 -33.28 2.39
C CYS A 10 15.95 -34.66 2.47
N LEU A 11 16.44 -35.50 3.38
CA LEU A 11 15.83 -36.77 3.81
C LEU A 11 15.48 -36.78 5.30
N MET A 12 16.01 -35.81 6.05
CA MET A 12 15.75 -35.59 7.48
C MET A 12 16.06 -34.13 7.85
N ASN A 13 15.52 -33.66 8.98
CA ASN A 13 15.68 -32.26 9.42
C ASN A 13 17.16 -31.83 9.58
N SER A 14 18.07 -32.75 9.90
CA SER A 14 19.50 -32.42 10.03
C SER A 14 20.19 -32.12 8.71
N ASP A 15 19.56 -32.41 7.57
CA ASP A 15 20.06 -32.02 6.25
C ASP A 15 19.78 -30.53 5.96
N CYS A 16 18.87 -29.93 6.73
CA CYS A 16 18.41 -28.57 6.54
C CYS A 16 19.14 -27.54 7.40
N GLY A 17 19.23 -26.31 6.90
CA GLY A 17 19.86 -25.18 7.60
C GLY A 17 18.94 -24.50 8.61
N THR A 18 19.46 -23.52 9.36
CA THR A 18 18.72 -22.81 10.41
C THR A 18 17.58 -21.93 9.90
N SER A 19 17.62 -21.52 8.63
CA SER A 19 16.56 -20.69 8.02
C SER A 19 15.31 -21.49 7.63
N ALA A 20 15.44 -22.79 7.44
CA ALA A 20 14.36 -23.70 7.07
C ALA A 20 14.64 -25.09 7.65
N PRO A 21 14.55 -25.28 8.99
CA PRO A 21 15.13 -26.43 9.68
C PRO A 21 14.34 -27.74 9.52
N ILE A 22 13.17 -27.72 8.88
CA ILE A 22 12.27 -28.87 8.80
C ILE A 22 12.32 -29.45 7.39
N CYS A 23 12.51 -30.77 7.30
CA CYS A 23 12.45 -31.46 6.02
C CYS A 23 11.01 -31.92 5.73
N ASN A 24 10.37 -31.30 4.74
CA ASN A 24 9.09 -31.80 4.25
C ASN A 24 9.34 -33.06 3.41
N LEU A 25 9.04 -34.23 3.98
CA LEU A 25 9.26 -35.53 3.34
C LEU A 25 8.30 -35.84 2.18
N THR A 26 7.26 -35.03 1.98
CA THR A 26 6.33 -35.16 0.84
C THR A 26 7.02 -34.74 -0.45
N ASP A 27 7.76 -33.63 -0.40
CA ASP A 27 8.41 -33.00 -1.56
C ASP A 27 9.95 -33.05 -1.48
N ASN A 28 10.48 -33.52 -0.36
CA ASN A 28 11.91 -33.58 -0.01
C ASN A 28 12.61 -32.21 -0.10
N HIS A 29 11.95 -31.16 0.41
CA HIS A 29 12.40 -29.77 0.45
C HIS A 29 12.48 -29.27 1.90
N CYS A 30 13.44 -28.39 2.17
CA CYS A 30 13.58 -27.75 3.47
C CYS A 30 12.60 -26.58 3.59
N VAL A 31 11.80 -26.57 4.64
CA VAL A 31 10.77 -25.55 4.93
C VAL A 31 10.97 -25.00 6.34
N SER A 32 10.42 -23.82 6.63
CA SER A 32 10.50 -23.28 7.99
C SER A 32 9.48 -23.92 8.93
N CYS A 33 8.36 -24.39 8.40
CA CYS A 33 7.25 -25.00 9.14
C CYS A 33 6.45 -25.94 8.24
N ILE A 34 5.81 -26.94 8.83
CA ILE A 34 4.78 -27.79 8.21
C ILE A 34 3.42 -27.46 8.81
N ASP A 35 3.38 -27.16 10.11
CA ASP A 35 2.19 -26.71 10.82
C ASP A 35 2.48 -25.59 11.82
N ASN A 36 1.42 -25.02 12.41
CA ASN A 36 1.55 -23.91 13.36
C ASN A 36 2.35 -24.27 14.62
N GLY A 37 2.48 -25.56 14.97
CA GLY A 37 3.27 -26.02 16.11
C GLY A 37 4.78 -25.91 15.90
N ASP A 38 5.22 -25.79 14.65
CA ASP A 38 6.62 -25.49 14.30
C ASP A 38 6.97 -24.01 14.47
N CYS A 39 5.94 -23.16 14.55
CA CYS A 39 6.06 -21.72 14.63
C CYS A 39 5.97 -21.22 16.08
N SER A 40 6.47 -20.01 16.32
CA SER A 40 6.52 -19.39 17.65
C SER A 40 6.34 -17.89 17.54
N GLU A 41 5.94 -17.23 18.63
CA GLU A 41 5.79 -15.78 18.65
C GLU A 41 7.09 -15.07 18.22
N PRO A 42 7.00 -13.98 17.43
CA PRO A 42 5.77 -13.24 17.07
C PRO A 42 5.04 -13.75 15.82
N ARG A 43 5.43 -14.90 15.25
CA ARG A 43 4.86 -15.44 14.01
C ARG A 43 4.35 -16.86 14.23
N PRO A 44 3.16 -17.03 14.84
CA PRO A 44 2.68 -18.34 15.28
C PRO A 44 1.98 -19.16 14.19
N VAL A 45 1.77 -18.60 12.99
CA VAL A 45 1.02 -19.26 11.91
C VAL A 45 1.99 -19.77 10.85
N CYS A 46 1.82 -21.02 10.42
CA CYS A 46 2.55 -21.56 9.29
C CYS A 46 1.77 -21.28 7.99
N ASP A 47 2.41 -20.57 7.06
CA ASP A 47 1.89 -20.38 5.71
C ASP A 47 2.43 -21.48 4.78
N PRO A 48 1.59 -22.41 4.29
CA PRO A 48 2.01 -23.51 3.42
C PRO A 48 2.32 -23.06 1.98
N ILE A 49 2.02 -21.81 1.61
CA ILE A 49 2.35 -21.25 0.29
C ILE A 49 3.74 -20.60 0.35
N LEU A 50 4.08 -19.95 1.46
CA LEU A 50 5.38 -19.32 1.67
C LEU A 50 6.40 -20.28 2.30
N ASP A 51 5.96 -21.44 2.80
CA ASP A 51 6.75 -22.38 3.60
C ASP A 51 7.44 -21.70 4.78
N ALA A 52 6.75 -20.70 5.34
CA ALA A 52 7.28 -19.73 6.29
C ALA A 52 6.33 -19.49 7.46
N CYS A 53 6.89 -19.25 8.64
CA CYS A 53 6.12 -18.72 9.76
C CYS A 53 5.78 -17.25 9.53
N VAL A 54 4.49 -16.93 9.58
CA VAL A 54 3.87 -15.60 9.43
C VAL A 54 3.08 -15.25 10.69
N GLU A 55 2.69 -13.98 10.81
CA GLU A 55 1.85 -13.53 11.92
C GLU A 55 0.41 -14.00 11.75
N CYS A 56 -0.10 -13.92 10.51
CA CYS A 56 -1.47 -14.27 10.16
C CYS A 56 -1.56 -14.82 8.75
N ARG A 57 -2.61 -15.60 8.48
CA ARG A 57 -3.04 -15.99 7.13
C ARG A 57 -4.45 -15.45 6.83
N GLY A 58 -5.22 -15.11 7.85
CA GLY A 58 -6.47 -14.38 7.70
C GLY A 58 -6.79 -13.57 8.95
N ASP A 59 -7.83 -12.74 8.87
CA ASP A 59 -8.18 -11.77 9.93
C ASP A 59 -8.42 -12.40 11.31
N LEU A 60 -8.88 -13.67 11.35
CA LEU A 60 -9.12 -14.40 12.59
C LEU A 60 -7.85 -14.81 13.34
N ASP A 61 -6.69 -14.79 12.68
CA ASP A 61 -5.40 -15.05 13.32
C ASP A 61 -4.88 -13.79 14.04
N CYS A 62 -5.43 -12.62 13.72
CA CYS A 62 -5.07 -11.34 14.31
C CYS A 62 -5.88 -11.03 15.58
N ALA A 63 -5.33 -10.14 16.41
CA ALA A 63 -6.07 -9.60 17.55
C ALA A 63 -7.29 -8.79 17.11
N ASP A 64 -8.30 -8.68 17.98
CA ASP A 64 -9.55 -7.96 17.70
C ASP A 64 -9.28 -6.55 17.15
N GLY A 65 -9.85 -6.25 15.99
CA GLY A 65 -9.73 -4.95 15.32
C GLY A 65 -8.53 -4.81 14.37
N LEU A 66 -7.72 -5.85 14.19
CA LEU A 66 -6.70 -5.91 13.15
C LEU A 66 -7.16 -6.83 12.00
N LEU A 67 -6.69 -6.53 10.79
CA LEU A 67 -6.86 -7.31 9.58
C LEU A 67 -5.54 -7.95 9.19
N CYS A 68 -5.61 -9.08 8.48
CA CYS A 68 -4.42 -9.71 7.94
C CYS A 68 -4.10 -9.14 6.55
N ASP A 69 -2.91 -8.58 6.38
CA ASP A 69 -2.35 -8.35 5.05
C ASP A 69 -1.84 -9.68 4.50
N GLU A 70 -2.71 -10.42 3.82
CA GLU A 70 -2.39 -11.75 3.24
C GLU A 70 -1.20 -11.72 2.28
N SER A 71 -0.84 -10.56 1.72
CA SER A 71 0.30 -10.45 0.81
C SER A 71 1.65 -10.50 1.52
N VAL A 72 1.66 -10.12 2.81
CA VAL A 72 2.87 -10.06 3.65
C VAL A 72 2.79 -11.03 4.84
N GLY A 73 1.59 -11.45 5.24
CA GLY A 73 1.33 -12.30 6.40
C GLY A 73 1.49 -11.57 7.73
N THR A 74 1.08 -10.30 7.78
CA THR A 74 1.20 -9.42 8.96
C THR A 74 -0.14 -8.82 9.37
N CYS A 75 -0.35 -8.69 10.68
CA CYS A 75 -1.55 -8.06 11.21
C CYS A 75 -1.43 -6.54 11.15
N VAL A 76 -2.42 -5.89 10.57
CA VAL A 76 -2.44 -4.46 10.26
C VAL A 76 -3.77 -3.85 10.63
N GLU A 77 -3.84 -2.53 10.81
CA GLU A 77 -5.11 -1.87 11.12
C GLU A 77 -6.03 -1.80 9.89
N CYS A 78 -5.44 -1.75 8.70
CA CYS A 78 -6.17 -1.67 7.44
C CYS A 78 -5.33 -2.20 6.28
N VAL A 79 -6.01 -2.69 5.24
CA VAL A 79 -5.41 -3.06 3.95
C VAL A 79 -5.90 -2.11 2.85
N VAL A 80 -7.14 -1.62 2.97
CA VAL A 80 -7.77 -0.67 2.08
C VAL A 80 -8.49 0.43 2.85
N ASN A 81 -8.79 1.55 2.18
CA ASN A 81 -9.50 2.68 2.80
C ASN A 81 -10.88 2.31 3.33
N ALA A 82 -11.53 1.29 2.78
CA ALA A 82 -12.84 0.83 3.21
C ALA A 82 -12.82 0.08 4.56
N ASP A 83 -11.64 -0.38 4.98
CA ASP A 83 -11.44 -0.97 6.31
C ASP A 83 -11.44 0.12 7.39
N CYS A 84 -11.07 1.35 6.99
CA CYS A 84 -11.16 2.52 7.84
C CYS A 84 -12.58 3.10 7.84
N GLY A 85 -13.00 3.60 8.99
CA GLY A 85 -14.26 4.34 9.13
C GLY A 85 -14.32 5.62 8.27
N SER A 86 -15.52 6.21 8.17
CA SER A 86 -15.76 7.44 7.40
C SER A 86 -14.78 8.56 7.77
N GLY A 87 -14.19 9.21 6.76
CA GLY A 87 -13.21 10.30 6.93
C GLY A 87 -11.77 9.85 7.11
N MET A 88 -11.51 8.54 7.17
CA MET A 88 -10.15 7.98 7.29
C MET A 88 -9.69 7.30 5.99
N ALA A 89 -8.38 7.27 5.78
CA ALA A 89 -7.72 6.54 4.72
C ALA A 89 -6.65 5.63 5.30
N CYS A 90 -6.48 4.48 4.65
CA CYS A 90 -5.43 3.54 4.97
C CYS A 90 -4.11 4.02 4.37
N VAL A 91 -3.16 4.40 5.23
CA VAL A 91 -1.84 4.86 4.82
C VAL A 91 -0.81 4.04 5.56
N SER A 92 0.01 3.31 4.81
CA SER A 92 1.04 2.42 5.37
C SER A 92 0.47 1.46 6.42
N ASN A 93 -0.68 0.83 6.11
CA ASN A 93 -1.33 -0.16 6.97
C ASN A 93 -1.85 0.39 8.33
N THR A 94 -2.06 1.71 8.40
CA THR A 94 -2.63 2.43 9.55
C THR A 94 -3.75 3.35 9.07
N CYS A 95 -4.85 3.41 9.82
CA CYS A 95 -5.94 4.34 9.51
C CYS A 95 -5.54 5.75 9.95
N THR A 96 -5.51 6.68 9.00
CA THR A 96 -5.17 8.07 9.24
C THR A 96 -6.29 8.96 8.72
N GLU A 97 -6.52 10.10 9.40
CA GLU A 97 -7.47 11.11 8.92
C GLU A 97 -7.15 11.47 7.47
N SER A 98 -8.11 11.26 6.58
CA SER A 98 -7.99 11.67 5.20
C SER A 98 -8.16 13.18 5.20
N MET A 99 -7.06 13.94 5.22
CA MET A 99 -7.08 15.39 4.97
C MET A 99 -7.57 15.75 3.54
N VAL A 100 -8.23 14.80 2.86
CA VAL A 100 -8.86 14.95 1.54
C VAL A 100 -10.34 15.34 1.66
N ASP A 101 -10.86 15.53 2.88
CA ASP A 101 -11.96 16.46 3.04
C ASP A 101 -11.40 17.86 2.89
N GLY A 102 -11.56 18.41 1.68
CA GLY A 102 -11.59 19.84 1.42
C GLY A 102 -12.76 20.53 2.16
N GLY A 103 -12.90 20.29 3.46
CA GLY A 103 -13.73 21.03 4.38
C GLY A 103 -13.07 22.36 4.71
N MET A 104 -13.07 23.28 3.75
CA MET A 104 -13.53 24.61 4.13
C MET A 104 -15.00 24.42 4.48
N ASP A 105 -15.35 24.40 5.78
CA ASP A 105 -16.63 24.84 6.34
C ASP A 105 -16.69 24.42 7.82
N GLY A 106 -16.21 25.31 8.69
CA GLY A 106 -16.16 25.06 10.14
C GLY A 106 -15.35 26.09 10.91
N GLY A 107 -14.65 27.01 10.23
CA GLY A 107 -14.32 28.29 10.87
C GLY A 107 -15.64 28.97 11.25
N PRO A 108 -15.84 29.46 12.48
CA PRO A 108 -16.98 30.30 12.76
C PRO A 108 -16.90 31.45 11.77
N THR A 109 -17.98 31.64 10.99
CA THR A 109 -18.20 32.91 10.31
C THR A 109 -17.82 34.01 11.29
N PRO A 110 -16.93 34.96 10.97
CA PRO A 110 -16.85 36.15 11.78
C PRO A 110 -18.25 36.73 11.74
N THR A 111 -18.96 36.60 12.86
CA THR A 111 -20.19 37.33 13.12
C THR A 111 -19.87 38.76 12.76
N MET A 112 -20.60 39.27 11.77
CA MET A 112 -20.53 40.65 11.32
C MET A 112 -21.20 41.49 12.41
N ASP A 113 -20.58 41.52 13.59
CA ASP A 113 -20.97 42.33 14.74
C ASP A 113 -19.74 43.11 15.17
N ALA A 114 -19.21 43.88 14.23
CA ALA A 114 -18.50 45.10 14.53
C ALA A 114 -19.25 46.21 13.81
N GLU A 115 -20.01 46.99 14.57
CA GLU A 115 -20.49 48.31 14.17
C GLU A 115 -19.31 49.09 13.58
N VAL A 116 -19.28 49.22 12.26
CA VAL A 116 -18.40 50.18 11.57
C VAL A 116 -19.16 51.51 11.54
N PRO A 117 -18.71 52.56 12.26
CA PRO A 117 -19.35 53.86 12.13
C PRO A 117 -19.09 54.44 10.73
N ASP A 118 -20.15 55.02 10.19
CA ASP A 118 -20.28 55.60 8.86
C ASP A 118 -19.08 56.45 8.40
N ALA A 119 -18.42 56.02 7.31
CA ALA A 119 -17.59 56.90 6.50
C ALA A 119 -18.45 57.47 5.35
N GLY A 120 -18.60 58.80 5.35
CA GLY A 120 -19.36 59.56 4.36
C GLY A 120 -18.82 59.46 2.92
N PRO A 121 -19.51 60.11 1.95
CA PRO A 121 -19.32 59.85 0.54
C PRO A 121 -18.16 60.67 -0.02
N GLY A 122 -17.24 60.03 -0.74
CA GLY A 122 -16.23 60.75 -1.50
C GLY A 122 -15.27 59.86 -2.26
N GLY A 123 -15.25 60.03 -3.58
CA GLY A 123 -14.02 59.88 -4.36
C GLY A 123 -13.92 58.62 -5.21
N THR A 124 -14.36 58.73 -6.47
CA THR A 124 -13.93 57.86 -7.57
C THR A 124 -12.45 58.06 -7.91
N SER A 125 -11.84 57.01 -8.46
CA SER A 125 -10.70 57.05 -9.39
C SER A 125 -9.29 57.06 -8.80
N GLY A 126 -8.45 56.10 -9.22
CA GLY A 126 -7.01 56.34 -9.31
C GLY A 126 -6.11 55.14 -9.04
N LEU A 127 -5.64 54.54 -10.12
CA LEU A 127 -4.61 53.51 -10.25
C LEU A 127 -3.31 53.81 -9.48
N ASN A 128 -2.56 52.72 -9.24
CA ASN A 128 -1.11 52.62 -9.07
C ASN A 128 -0.57 52.61 -7.63
N GLY A 129 -0.54 51.40 -7.04
CA GLY A 129 0.23 51.09 -5.83
C GLY A 129 1.35 50.11 -6.15
N THR A 130 2.57 50.61 -6.24
CA THR A 130 3.81 49.82 -6.20
C THR A 130 3.93 49.12 -4.84
N VAL A 131 3.94 47.79 -4.85
CA VAL A 131 4.29 46.98 -3.68
C VAL A 131 5.77 47.18 -3.35
N ALA A 132 6.04 47.91 -2.27
CA ALA A 132 7.34 47.93 -1.62
C ALA A 132 7.44 46.69 -0.72
N GLY A 133 8.27 45.73 -1.11
CA GLY A 133 8.55 44.53 -0.31
C GLY A 133 8.80 43.32 -1.20
N GLY A 134 10.06 43.08 -1.55
CA GLY A 134 10.48 41.98 -2.39
C GLY A 134 10.23 40.61 -1.75
N ALA A 135 9.35 39.82 -2.36
CA ALA A 135 9.46 38.38 -2.45
C ALA A 135 8.78 37.94 -3.76
N LEU A 136 9.57 37.33 -4.65
CA LEU A 136 9.13 36.86 -5.96
C LEU A 136 8.12 35.70 -5.76
N CYS A 137 6.82 35.98 -5.83
CA CYS A 137 5.82 34.92 -5.97
C CYS A 137 5.81 34.44 -7.41
N SER A 138 6.39 33.27 -7.66
CA SER A 138 6.31 32.58 -8.94
C SER A 138 4.99 31.80 -8.99
N THR A 139 3.98 32.37 -9.63
CA THR A 139 2.81 31.60 -10.08
C THR A 139 3.27 30.71 -11.23
N ARG A 140 3.62 29.46 -10.93
CA ARG A 140 3.79 28.43 -11.97
C ARG A 140 2.42 28.13 -12.57
N GLY A 141 2.17 28.76 -13.70
CA GLY A 141 1.01 28.52 -14.54
C GLY A 141 0.92 27.07 -14.98
N ALA A 142 -0.31 26.59 -15.03
CA ALA A 142 -0.72 25.34 -15.61
C ALA A 142 -0.21 25.19 -17.06
N GLY A 143 0.43 24.05 -17.35
CA GLY A 143 0.66 23.59 -18.71
C GLY A 143 -0.53 22.75 -19.19
N PRO A 144 -0.91 22.83 -20.48
CA PRO A 144 -2.09 22.17 -21.01
C PRO A 144 -1.87 20.66 -21.21
N THR A 145 -3.00 19.96 -21.11
CA THR A 145 -3.28 18.59 -21.51
C THR A 145 -2.77 18.26 -22.92
N GLY A 146 -1.98 17.18 -23.03
CA GLY A 146 -1.62 16.54 -24.30
C GLY A 146 -2.03 15.07 -24.28
N PRO A 147 -2.62 14.51 -25.36
CA PRO A 147 -3.20 13.18 -25.36
C PRO A 147 -2.14 12.07 -25.55
N MET A 148 -2.34 10.99 -24.80
CA MET A 148 -2.21 9.57 -25.17
C MET A 148 -1.32 9.21 -26.38
N HIS A 149 -0.12 8.66 -26.13
CA HIS A 149 0.63 7.89 -27.11
C HIS A 149 0.23 6.39 -27.01
N PRO A 150 -0.36 5.76 -28.05
CA PRO A 150 -0.79 4.36 -28.03
C PRO A 150 0.34 3.36 -28.36
N ALA A 151 1.61 3.77 -28.28
CA ALA A 151 2.74 2.96 -28.73
C ALA A 151 3.13 1.82 -27.76
N TRP A 152 2.71 1.87 -26.50
CA TRP A 152 3.06 0.87 -25.49
C TRP A 152 2.26 -0.44 -25.62
N PHE A 153 0.97 -0.35 -25.99
CA PHE A 153 0.11 -1.52 -26.12
C PHE A 153 0.49 -2.42 -27.30
N ALA A 154 1.11 -1.87 -28.35
CA ALA A 154 1.56 -2.65 -29.50
C ALA A 154 2.72 -3.60 -29.16
N MET A 155 3.60 -3.23 -28.21
CA MET A 155 4.74 -4.10 -27.84
C MET A 155 4.35 -5.30 -26.97
N LEU A 156 3.28 -5.20 -26.17
CA LEU A 156 2.80 -6.29 -25.33
C LEU A 156 2.07 -7.39 -26.13
N LEU A 157 1.33 -7.02 -27.18
CA LEU A 157 0.64 -7.98 -28.06
C LEU A 157 1.62 -8.80 -28.91
N VAL A 158 2.68 -8.18 -29.45
CA VAL A 158 3.70 -8.91 -30.23
C VAL A 158 4.52 -9.87 -29.33
N GLY A 159 4.82 -9.46 -28.09
CA GLY A 159 5.49 -10.31 -27.10
C GLY A 159 4.66 -11.53 -26.68
N TRP A 160 3.34 -11.37 -26.51
CA TRP A 160 2.44 -12.46 -26.14
C TRP A 160 2.23 -13.48 -27.29
N ILE A 161 2.11 -13.00 -28.53
CA ILE A 161 2.02 -13.87 -29.72
C ILE A 161 3.32 -14.67 -29.92
N ALA A 162 4.49 -14.06 -29.68
CA ALA A 162 5.78 -14.75 -29.75
C ALA A 162 5.95 -15.82 -28.65
N ARG A 163 5.42 -15.57 -27.44
CA ARG A 163 5.50 -16.51 -26.30
C ARG A 163 4.59 -17.73 -26.46
N ARG A 164 3.38 -17.57 -27.02
CA ARG A 164 2.48 -18.71 -27.29
C ARG A 164 3.01 -19.70 -28.33
N ARG A 165 3.78 -19.24 -29.33
CA ARG A 165 4.35 -20.14 -30.35
C ARG A 165 5.49 -21.04 -29.83
N ARG A 166 6.12 -20.72 -28.70
CA ARG A 166 7.17 -21.56 -28.10
C ARG A 166 6.66 -22.66 -27.18
N HIS A 167 5.43 -22.57 -26.69
CA HIS A 167 4.82 -23.60 -25.82
C HIS A 167 3.93 -24.60 -26.58
N GLY A 168 3.88 -24.52 -27.91
CA GLY A 168 3.06 -25.40 -28.77
C GLY A 168 3.85 -26.37 -29.64
N ARG A 169 5.09 -26.71 -29.26
CA ARG A 169 5.89 -27.76 -29.92
C ARG A 169 6.52 -28.67 -28.88
#